data_AF-A0A5T0UKS3-F1
#
_entry.id   AF-A0A5T0UKS3-F1
#
_cell.length_a   1.000
_cell.length_b   1.000
_cell.length_c   1.000
_cell.angle_alpha   90.00
_cell.angle_beta   90.00
_cell.angle_gamma   90.00
#
_symmetry.space_group_name_H-M   'P 1'
#
loop_
_entity.id
_entity.type
_entity.pdbx_description
1 polymer ?
#
loop_
_entity_poly.entity_id
_entity_poly.type
_entity_poly.pdbx_seq_one_letter_code
_entity_poly.pdbx_strand_id
1 'polypeptide(L)' 'KNLDHGCGIPDKALFRKELPLMLEKLQKRKSFMQENSISYPCGNKVFTFKDIENQLKLIIN' A
#
# COMPACT_ATOMS: atom_id res chain seq x y z
N LYS A 1 -28.64 -18.56 -13.34
CA LYS A 1 -27.57 -17.76 -12.71
C LYS A 1 -26.66 -18.75 -12.00
N ASN A 2 -25.48 -19.04 -12.54
CA ASN A 2 -24.54 -20.01 -11.97
C ASN A 2 -23.98 -19.44 -10.66
N LEU A 3 -24.11 -20.20 -9.57
CA LEU A 3 -23.76 -19.79 -8.19
C LEU A 3 -22.36 -20.24 -7.76
N ASP A 4 -21.61 -20.92 -8.63
CA ASP A 4 -20.33 -21.57 -8.30
C ASP A 4 -19.17 -20.60 -8.03
N HIS A 5 -19.30 -19.32 -8.41
CA HIS A 5 -18.27 -18.32 -8.17
C HIS A 5 -18.86 -17.16 -7.37
N GLY A 6 -18.50 -17.09 -6.08
CA GLY A 6 -18.88 -15.99 -5.17
C GLY A 6 -20.14 -16.22 -4.33
N CYS A 7 -20.74 -17.42 -4.35
CA CYS A 7 -21.91 -17.77 -3.54
C CYS A 7 -23.12 -16.80 -3.69
N GLY A 8 -23.19 -16.08 -4.82
CA GLY A 8 -24.24 -15.08 -5.07
C GLY A 8 -24.14 -13.80 -4.22
N ILE A 9 -23.03 -13.56 -3.52
CA ILE A 9 -22.86 -12.33 -2.75
C ILE A 9 -22.60 -11.17 -3.73
N PRO A 10 -23.39 -10.09 -3.70
CA PRO A 10 -23.13 -8.94 -4.55
C PRO A 10 -21.85 -8.24 -4.09
N ASP A 11 -21.05 -7.72 -5.02
CA ASP A 11 -19.78 -7.03 -4.72
C ASP A 11 -19.94 -5.95 -3.64
N LYS A 12 -21.06 -5.21 -3.67
CA LYS A 12 -21.39 -4.20 -2.65
C LYS A 12 -21.45 -4.77 -1.23
N ALA A 13 -21.94 -6.00 -1.05
CA ALA A 13 -21.98 -6.66 0.25
C ALA A 13 -20.59 -7.20 0.65
N LEU A 14 -19.78 -7.66 -0.30
CA LEU A 14 -18.38 -8.03 -0.06
C LEU A 14 -17.58 -6.82 0.43
N PHE A 15 -17.64 -5.69 -0.30
CA PHE A 15 -16.96 -4.46 0.10
C PHE A 15 -17.40 -3.98 1.49
N ARG A 16 -18.69 -4.03 1.82
CA ARG A 16 -19.15 -3.62 3.15
C ARG A 16 -18.56 -4.44 4.29
N LYS A 17 -18.22 -5.71 4.05
CA LYS A 17 -17.60 -6.59 5.05
C LYS A 17 -16.08 -6.44 5.11
N GLU A 18 -15.43 -6.50 3.95
CA GLU A 18 -13.98 -6.59 3.86
C GLU A 18 -13.29 -5.21 3.90
N LEU A 19 -13.91 -4.17 3.33
CA LEU A 19 -13.31 -2.84 3.21
C LEU A 19 -12.97 -2.21 4.58
N PRO A 20 -13.87 -2.21 5.59
CA PRO A 20 -13.54 -1.64 6.90
C PRO A 20 -12.35 -2.36 7.57
N LEU A 21 -12.29 -3.68 7.44
CA LEU A 21 -11.21 -4.50 8.00
C LEU A 21 -9.87 -4.22 7.30
N MET A 22 -9.89 -4.01 5.99
CA MET A 22 -8.72 -3.55 5.24
C MET A 22 -8.27 -2.15 5.68
N LEU A 23 -9.21 -1.22 5.87
CA LEU A 23 -8.91 0.14 6.33
C LEU A 23 -8.29 0.15 7.74
N GLU A 24 -8.80 -0.66 8.66
CA GLU A 24 -8.22 -0.81 10.01
C GLU A 24 -6.79 -1.38 9.95
N LYS A 25 -6.55 -2.39 9.09
CA LYS A 25 -5.21 -2.93 8.85
C LYS A 25 -4.25 -1.89 8.26
N LEU A 26 -4.75 -1.00 7.40
CA LEU A 26 -3.96 0.08 6.81
C LEU A 26 -3.67 1.20 7.82
N GLN A 27 -4.62 1.57 8.68
CA GLN A 27 -4.40 2.56 9.74
C GLN A 27 -3.36 2.10 10.78
N LYS A 28 -3.33 0.80 11.09
CA LYS A 28 -2.31 0.22 11.98
C LYS A 28 -0.93 0.16 11.35
N ARG A 29 -0.82 0.24 10.02
CA ARG A 29 0.47 0.43 9.37
C ARG A 29 0.88 1.87 9.60
N LYS A 30 1.96 2.08 10.37
CA LYS A 30 2.75 3.30 10.26
C LYS A 30 3.49 3.26 8.91
N SER A 31 2.75 3.32 7.80
CA SER A 31 3.38 3.76 6.56
C SER A 31 3.69 5.23 6.80
N PHE A 32 4.94 5.54 7.06
CA PHE A 32 5.47 6.82 6.62
C PHE A 32 5.24 6.81 5.11
N MET A 33 4.07 7.27 4.66
CA MET A 33 3.94 7.77 3.30
C MET A 33 4.86 8.98 3.29
N GLN A 34 6.13 8.70 3.05
CA GLN A 34 7.15 9.71 3.01
C GLN A 34 6.94 10.37 1.66
N GLU A 35 6.27 11.52 1.69
CA GLU A 35 5.90 12.25 0.50
C GLU A 35 7.12 12.34 -0.41
N ASN A 36 6.95 11.79 -1.61
CA ASN A 36 7.93 11.82 -2.68
C ASN A 36 9.22 11.03 -2.46
N SER A 37 9.24 9.99 -1.59
CA SER A 37 10.38 9.06 -1.53
C SER A 37 10.00 7.58 -1.54
N ILE A 38 10.90 6.78 -2.10
CA ILE A 38 10.85 5.31 -2.09
C ILE A 38 12.19 4.76 -1.63
N SER A 39 12.16 3.77 -0.72
CA SER A 39 13.37 3.17 -0.16
C SER A 39 13.46 1.69 -0.50
N TYR A 40 14.65 1.24 -0.89
CA TYR A 40 15.01 -0.15 -1.17
C TYR A 40 16.08 -0.61 -0.17
N PRO A 41 15.74 -1.50 0.78
CA PRO A 41 16.74 -2.12 1.64
C PRO A 41 17.59 -3.10 0.80
N CYS A 42 18.92 -3.02 0.95
CA CYS A 42 19.89 -3.84 0.24
C CYS A 42 21.03 -4.21 1.22
N GLY A 43 20.85 -5.36 1.88
CA GLY A 43 21.75 -5.81 2.95
C GLY A 43 21.75 -4.82 4.12
N ASN A 44 22.93 -4.27 4.43
CA ASN A 44 23.11 -3.32 5.53
C ASN A 44 22.92 -1.85 5.09
N LYS A 45 22.51 -1.62 3.84
CA LYS A 45 22.31 -0.28 3.28
C LYS A 45 20.85 -0.08 2.88
N VAL A 46 20.40 1.17 2.89
CA VAL A 46 19.08 1.56 2.38
C VAL A 46 19.28 2.60 1.27
N PHE A 47 18.77 2.28 0.08
CA PHE A 47 18.76 3.19 -1.06
C PHE A 47 17.44 3.94 -1.10
N THR A 48 17.45 5.25 -0.84
CA THR A 48 16.27 6.09 -0.83
C THR A 48 16.30 7.04 -2.02
N PHE A 49 15.35 6.87 -2.94
CA PHE A 49 15.09 7.85 -3.99
C PHE A 49 14.09 8.87 -3.48
N LYS A 50 14.35 10.15 -3.69
CA LYS A 50 13.45 11.25 -3.31
C LYS A 50 13.36 12.28 -4.42
N ASP A 51 12.16 12.76 -4.71
CA ASP A 51 11.96 13.94 -5.55
C ASP A 51 12.18 15.20 -4.71
N ILE A 52 13.11 16.04 -5.17
CA ILE A 52 13.43 17.33 -4.58
C ILE A 52 13.45 18.33 -5.73
N GLU A 53 12.53 19.28 -5.72
CA GLU A 53 12.46 20.36 -6.72
C GLU A 53 12.41 19.85 -8.18
N ASN A 54 11.62 18.79 -8.41
CA ASN A 54 11.46 18.17 -9.73
C ASN A 54 12.74 17.49 -10.24
N GLN A 55 13.61 17.06 -9.31
CA GLN A 55 14.81 16.25 -9.56
C GLN A 55 14.81 15.02 -8.66
N LEU A 56 15.05 13.85 -9.26
CA LEU A 56 15.21 12.59 -8.53
C LEU A 56 16.62 12.49 -7.94
N LYS A 57 16.74 12.53 -6.62
CA LYS A 57 18.00 12.34 -5.88
C LYS A 57 18.03 10.97 -5.19
N LEU A 58 19.21 10.35 -5.19
CA LEU A 58 19.48 9.11 -4.45
C LEU A 58 20.24 9.43 -3.16
N ILE A 59 19.77 8.90 -2.04
CA ILE A 59 20.39 8.97 -0.72
C ILE A 59 20.68 7.53 -0.27
N ILE A 60 21.87 7.28 0.26
CA ILE A 60 22.27 5.94 0.75
C ILE A 60 22.55 6.06 2.24
N ASN A 61 21.81 5.29 3.04
CA ASN A 61 21.96 5.19 4.49
C ASN A 61 22.52 3.83 4.90
#